data_AF-A0A7X7PA30-F1
#
_entry.id   AF-A0A7X7PA30-F1
#
_cell.length_a   1.000
_cell.length_b   1.000
_cell.length_c   1.000
_cell.angle_alpha   90.00
_cell.angle_beta   90.00
_cell.angle_gamma   90.00
#
_symmetry.space_group_name_H-M   'P 1'
#
loop_
_entity.id
_entity.type
_entity.pdbx_description
1 polymer ?
#
loop_
_entity_poly.entity_id
_entity_poly.type
_entity_poly.pdbx_seq_one_letter_code
_entity_poly.pdbx_strand_id
1 'polypeptide(L)' 'MNETYVTVVGYAGTNPILTTSGKPYVTFRLGSTRRIRRDGEWVDSP' A
#
# COMPACT_ATOMS: atom_id res chain seq x y z
N MET A 1 5.20 -8.89 23.91
CA MET A 1 5.18 -8.89 22.43
C MET A 1 3.76 -8.60 22.00
N ASN A 2 3.55 -7.48 21.31
CA ASN A 2 2.25 -7.06 20.81
C ASN A 2 2.36 -6.72 19.31
N GLU A 3 3.25 -7.42 18.61
CA GLU A 3 3.39 -7.28 17.17
C GLU A 3 2.22 -7.95 16.44
N THR A 4 1.71 -7.28 15.40
CA THR A 4 0.73 -7.84 14.47
C THR A 4 1.36 -7.90 13.08
N TYR A 5 1.34 -9.07 12.46
CA TYR A 5 1.83 -9.26 11.11
C TYR A 5 0.68 -9.07 10.11
N VAL A 6 0.96 -8.38 9.01
CA VAL A 6 -0.03 -8.09 7.95
C VAL A 6 0.56 -8.33 6.57
N THR A 7 -0.31 -8.69 5.61
CA THR A 7 0.02 -8.78 4.18
C THR A 7 -0.84 -7.78 3.43
N VAL A 8 -0.22 -6.94 2.60
CA VAL A 8 -0.92 -5.89 1.84
C VAL A 8 -0.54 -5.96 0.37
N VAL A 9 -1.53 -5.82 -0.51
CA VAL A 9 -1.37 -5.74 -1.97
C VAL A 9 -1.92 -4.41 -2.44
N GLY A 10 -1.16 -3.71 -3.29
CA GLY A 10 -1.55 -2.38 -3.77
C GLY A 10 -0.47 -1.74 -4.64
N TYR A 11 -0.65 -0.46 -4.92
CA TYR A 11 0.26 0.34 -5.74
C TYR A 11 1.04 1.32 -4.86
N ALA A 12 2.28 1.61 -5.24
CA ALA A 12 3.04 2.70 -4.62
C ALA A 12 2.37 4.04 -4.99
N GLY A 13 1.74 4.69 -4.02
CA GLY A 13 1.01 5.96 -4.21
C GLY A 13 1.92 7.18 -4.33
N THR A 14 3.20 7.01 -4.02
CA THR A 14 4.26 8.01 -4.26
C THR A 14 5.49 7.29 -4.79
N ASN A 15 6.34 8.01 -5.52
CA ASN A 15 7.69 7.52 -5.80
C ASN A 15 8.40 7.21 -4.46
N PRO A 16 9.05 6.05 -4.33
CA PRO A 16 9.77 5.72 -3.11
C PRO A 16 10.89 6.73 -2.85
N ILE A 17 11.01 7.17 -1.59
CA ILE A 17 12.03 8.14 -1.16
C ILE A 17 13.17 7.35 -0.54
N LEU A 18 14.36 7.44 -1.14
CA LEU A 18 15.59 6.87 -0.61
C LEU A 18 16.24 7.85 0.37
N THR A 19 16.46 7.40 1.61
CA THR A 19 17.26 8.10 2.60
C THR A 19 18.57 7.38 2.82
N THR A 20 19.69 8.08 2.63
CA THR A 20 21.06 7.53 2.77
C THR A 20 21.83 8.08 3.97
N SER A 21 21.23 9.00 4.74
CA SER A 21 21.84 9.47 5.99
C SER A 21 21.76 8.37 7.06
N GLY A 22 22.90 7.75 7.36
CA GLY A 22 23.00 6.61 8.27
C GLY A 22 22.79 5.28 7.55
N LYS A 23 22.06 4.34 8.17
CA LYS A 23 21.71 3.07 7.51
C LYS A 23 20.68 3.35 6.41
N PRO A 24 20.93 2.98 5.14
CA PRO A 24 19.99 3.26 4.07
C PRO A 24 18.61 2.63 4.30
N TYR A 25 17.56 3.41 4.03
CA TYR A 25 16.17 2.94 4.07
C TYR A 25 15.33 3.66 3.03
N VAL A 26 14.18 3.07 2.70
CA VAL A 26 13.22 3.61 1.74
C VAL A 26 11.88 3.79 2.43
N THR A 27 11.20 4.90 2.16
CA THR A 27 9.81 5.14 2.57
C THR A 27 8.92 5.32 1.35
N PHE A 28 7.69 4.82 1.43
CA PHE A 28 6.67 4.99 0.41
C PHE A 28 5.28 4.85 1.04
N ARG A 29 4.25 5.37 0.36
CA ARG A 29 2.85 5.11 0.70
C ARG A 29 2.30 4.02 -0.22
N LEU A 30 1.55 3.07 0.33
CA LEU A 30 0.87 2.03 -0.43
C LEU A 30 -0.63 2.33 -0.49
N GLY A 31 -1.16 2.50 -1.69
CA GLY A 31 -2.60 2.54 -1.93
C GLY A 31 -3.14 1.14 -2.18
N SER A 32 -4.04 0.67 -1.31
CA SER A 32 -4.73 -0.62 -1.46
C SER A 32 -6.22 -0.36 -1.61
N THR A 33 -6.72 -0.46 -2.84
CA THR A 33 -8.13 -0.23 -3.15
C THR A 33 -8.84 -1.57 -3.30
N ARG A 34 -9.83 -1.82 -2.44
CA ARG A 34 -10.71 -2.98 -2.56
C ARG A 34 -11.63 -2.80 -3.77
N ARG A 35 -11.79 -3.84 -4.57
CA ARG A 35 -12.81 -3.90 -5.63
C ARG A 35 -14.03 -4.67 -5.16
N ILE A 36 -15.21 -4.21 -5.55
CA ILE A 36 -16.50 -4.84 -5.24
C ILE A 36 -17.30 -5.04 -6.52
N ARG A 37 -18.22 -6.01 -6.53
CA ARG A 37 -19.20 -6.14 -7.62
C ARG A 37 -20.38 -5.20 -7.37
N ARG A 38 -20.69 -4.35 -8.34
CA ARG A 38 -21.90 -3.52 -8.39
C ARG A 38 -22.50 -3.63 -9.78
N ASP A 39 -23.77 -4.01 -9.86
CA ASP A 39 -24.51 -4.17 -11.12
C ASP A 39 -23.79 -5.04 -12.17
N GLY A 40 -23.13 -6.10 -11.71
CA GLY A 40 -22.40 -7.03 -12.58
C GLY A 40 -20.98 -6.59 -12.95
N GLU A 41 -20.53 -5.38 -12.60
CA GLU A 41 -19.19 -4.88 -12.90
C GLU A 41 -18.31 -4.79 -11.65
N TRP A 42 -16.98 -4.92 -11.84
CA TRP A 42 -16.02 -4.67 -10.77
C TRP A 42 -15.74 -3.18 -10.66
N VAL A 43 -16.18 -2.56 -9.57
CA VAL A 43 -15.94 -1.15 -9.28
C VAL A 43 -14.99 -1.00 -8.10
N ASP A 44 -14.20 0.06 -8.11
CA ASP A 44 -13.37 0.44 -6.98
C ASP A 44 -14.28 0.94 -5.85
N SER A 45 -14.07 0.40 -4.64
CA SER A 45 -14.79 0.87 -3.45
C SER A 45 -14.29 2.27 -3.08
N PRO A 46 -15.19 3.18 -2.64
CA PRO A 46 -14.81 4.38 -1.91
C PRO A 46 -14.02 4.02 -0.64
#